data_AF-A0A7J9WQG8-F1
#
_entry.id   AF-A0A7J9WQG8-F1
#
_cell.length_a   1.000
_cell.length_b   1.000
_cell.length_c   1.000
_cell.angle_alpha   90.00
_cell.angle_beta   90.00
_cell.angle_gamma   90.00
#
_symmetry.space_group_name_H-M   'P 1'
#
loop_
_entity.id
_entity.type
_entity.pdbx_description
1 polymer ?
#
loop_
_entity_poly.entity_id
_entity_poly.type
_entity_poly.pdbx_seq_one_letter_code
_entity_poly.pdbx_strand_id
1 'polypeptide(L)'
;MDSASGADRHRYYEGLAVTHVLGGLNGTESEVFRSHLLECPSCRARVGELRRIANDLADVERDERRVRATKAIETKRREADDEEDDLDEPPPGPRTSRILLLLGLLAIVGLAGWNFFLRANLDQQTTNVEGLEITRDLLLDGKIAVYESPTGQLEGRTQVRYDDDYVLLVLDGLAGDERLAVYQVNAPGGVVETGVQPVNGDRLTLLVRRAQNVSRLIVTRPREDEQLSPAEVQGVTVLNALLS
;
A
#
# COMPACT_ATOMS: atom_id res chain seq x y z
N MET A 1 24.24 -16.48 -30.72
CA MET A 1 23.50 -15.23 -30.43
C MET A 1 22.00 -15.50 -30.64
N ASP A 2 21.36 -16.31 -29.78
CA ASP A 2 19.95 -16.72 -29.98
C ASP A 2 19.04 -16.55 -28.75
N SER A 3 19.58 -16.17 -27.58
CA SER A 3 18.79 -16.13 -26.33
C SER A 3 17.90 -14.89 -26.17
N ALA A 4 18.12 -13.82 -26.94
CA ALA A 4 17.36 -12.57 -26.82
C ALA A 4 15.95 -12.66 -27.45
N SER A 5 15.77 -13.46 -28.51
CA SER A 5 14.47 -13.59 -29.18
C SER A 5 13.49 -14.52 -28.46
N GLY A 6 13.99 -15.39 -27.56
CA GLY A 6 13.17 -16.33 -26.79
C GLY A 6 12.53 -15.69 -25.57
N ALA A 7 13.28 -14.84 -24.85
CA ALA A 7 12.80 -14.16 -23.65
C ALA A 7 11.65 -13.18 -23.94
N ASP A 8 11.75 -12.40 -25.03
CA ASP A 8 10.67 -11.49 -25.45
C ASP A 8 9.42 -12.24 -25.90
N ARG A 9 9.59 -13.40 -26.57
CA ARG A 9 8.44 -14.25 -26.95
C ARG A 9 7.72 -14.81 -25.74
N HIS A 10 8.44 -15.21 -24.68
CA HIS A 10 7.81 -15.71 -23.46
C HIS A 10 7.01 -14.63 -22.73
N ARG A 11 7.50 -13.39 -22.71
CA ARG A 11 6.83 -12.27 -22.04
C ARG A 11 5.44 -11.97 -22.61
N TYR A 12 5.27 -12.09 -23.92
CA TYR A 12 3.96 -11.96 -24.57
C TYR A 12 2.97 -13.02 -24.07
N TYR A 13 3.41 -14.28 -24.00
CA TYR A 13 2.58 -15.39 -23.55
C TYR A 13 2.34 -15.40 -22.03
N GLU A 14 3.22 -14.79 -21.23
CA GLU A 14 2.99 -14.57 -19.80
C GLU A 14 1.79 -13.66 -19.54
N GLY A 15 1.62 -12.60 -20.33
CA GLY A 15 0.43 -11.75 -20.26
C GLY A 15 -0.86 -12.51 -20.57
N LEU A 16 -0.82 -13.39 -21.58
CA LEU A 16 -1.96 -14.23 -21.94
C LEU A 16 -2.25 -15.33 -20.90
N ALA A 17 -1.24 -15.78 -20.15
CA ALA A 17 -1.39 -16.84 -19.15
C ALA A 17 -2.32 -16.44 -18.01
N VAL A 18 -2.22 -15.20 -17.51
CA VAL A 18 -3.10 -14.70 -16.44
C VAL A 18 -4.54 -14.63 -16.94
N THR A 19 -4.75 -14.00 -18.09
CA THR A 19 -6.08 -13.84 -18.70
C THR A 19 -6.69 -15.20 -19.07
N HIS A 20 -5.87 -16.18 -19.47
CA HIS A 20 -6.31 -17.55 -19.73
C HIS A 20 -6.84 -18.25 -18.48
N VAL A 21 -6.15 -18.12 -17.34
CA VAL A 21 -6.56 -18.75 -16.08
C VAL A 21 -7.85 -18.13 -15.54
N LEU A 22 -8.05 -16.83 -15.75
CA LEU A 22 -9.26 -16.11 -15.38
C LEU A 22 -10.41 -16.26 -16.40
N GLY A 23 -10.17 -16.95 -17.53
CA GLY A 23 -11.19 -17.18 -18.57
C GLY A 23 -11.53 -15.96 -19.43
N GLY A 24 -10.68 -14.93 -19.45
CA GLY A 24 -10.92 -13.67 -20.15
C GLY A 24 -10.38 -13.58 -21.59
N LEU A 25 -9.76 -14.64 -22.11
CA LEU A 25 -9.20 -14.63 -23.47
C LEU A 25 -10.32 -14.75 -24.51
N ASN A 26 -10.21 -14.00 -25.61
CA ASN A 26 -11.09 -14.23 -26.76
C ASN A 26 -10.75 -15.57 -27.46
N GLY A 27 -11.62 -16.04 -28.36
CA GLY A 27 -11.49 -17.35 -29.00
C GLY A 27 -10.16 -17.52 -29.75
N THR A 28 -9.76 -16.50 -30.51
CA THR A 28 -8.51 -16.47 -31.27
C THR A 28 -7.27 -16.49 -30.37
N GLU A 29 -7.23 -15.69 -29.31
CA GLU A 29 -6.12 -15.69 -28.35
C GLU A 29 -6.02 -17.00 -27.59
N SER A 30 -7.16 -17.60 -27.25
CA SER A 30 -7.22 -18.90 -26.58
C SER A 30 -6.62 -20.01 -27.42
N GLU A 31 -6.89 -20.03 -28.73
CA GLU A 31 -6.33 -21.01 -29.66
C GLU A 31 -4.81 -20.84 -29.80
N VAL A 32 -4.36 -19.59 -30.03
CA VAL A 32 -2.94 -19.26 -30.14
C VAL A 32 -2.20 -19.64 -28.85
N PHE A 33 -2.72 -19.26 -27.68
CA PHE A 33 -2.09 -19.57 -26.41
C PHE A 33 -2.06 -21.08 -26.12
N ARG A 34 -3.14 -21.82 -26.41
CA ARG A 34 -3.17 -23.28 -26.25
C ARG A 34 -2.15 -23.98 -27.13
N SER A 35 -1.98 -23.53 -28.38
CA SER A 35 -0.97 -24.09 -29.28
C SER A 35 0.44 -23.88 -28.71
N HIS A 36 0.73 -22.70 -28.18
CA HIS A 36 2.02 -22.40 -27.54
C HIS A 36 2.27 -23.26 -26.28
N LEU A 37 1.25 -23.53 -25.47
CA LEU A 37 1.37 -24.38 -24.28
C LEU A 37 1.75 -25.83 -24.58
N LEU A 38 1.53 -26.32 -25.80
CA LEU A 38 1.99 -27.65 -26.23
C LEU A 38 3.51 -27.68 -26.44
N GLU A 39 4.06 -26.57 -26.91
CA GLU A 39 5.46 -26.44 -27.32
C GLU A 39 6.36 -25.89 -26.20
N CYS A 40 5.80 -25.20 -25.21
CA CYS A 40 6.56 -24.50 -24.17
C CYS A 40 6.29 -25.04 -22.75
N PRO A 41 7.19 -25.88 -22.19
CA PRO A 41 7.05 -26.42 -20.84
C PRO A 41 7.07 -25.36 -19.72
N SER A 42 7.82 -24.26 -19.89
CA SER A 42 7.90 -23.20 -18.87
C SER A 42 6.59 -22.44 -18.74
N CYS A 43 5.95 -22.08 -19.86
CA CYS A 43 4.63 -21.44 -19.84
C CYS A 43 3.56 -22.37 -19.26
N ARG A 44 3.67 -23.69 -19.51
CA ARG A 44 2.79 -24.69 -18.90
C ARG A 44 2.97 -24.78 -17.38
N ALA A 45 4.21 -24.80 -16.90
CA ALA A 45 4.50 -24.78 -15.46
C ALA A 45 3.94 -23.53 -14.79
N ARG A 46 4.10 -22.36 -15.43
CA ARG A 46 3.58 -21.08 -14.95
C ARG A 46 2.05 -21.05 -14.88
N VAL A 47 1.35 -21.55 -15.90
CA VAL A 47 -0.11 -21.69 -15.87
C VAL A 47 -0.56 -22.63 -14.74
N GLY A 48 0.20 -23.70 -14.49
CA GLY A 48 -0.06 -24.61 -13.36
C GLY A 48 0.06 -23.92 -12.00
N GLU A 49 1.06 -23.06 -11.83
CA GLU A 49 1.25 -22.24 -10.63
C GLU A 49 0.10 -21.26 -10.44
N LEU A 50 -0.28 -20.52 -11.48
CA LEU A 50 -1.38 -19.57 -11.44
C LEU A 50 -2.73 -20.24 -11.13
N ARG A 51 -2.98 -21.44 -11.68
CA ARG A 51 -4.19 -22.21 -11.34
C ARG A 51 -4.21 -22.68 -9.89
N ARG A 52 -3.06 -23.03 -9.32
CA ARG A 52 -2.96 -23.38 -7.90
C ARG A 52 -3.37 -22.19 -7.03
N ILE A 53 -2.79 -21.02 -7.30
CA ILE A 53 -3.12 -19.78 -6.58
C ILE A 53 -4.63 -19.44 -6.71
N ALA A 54 -5.19 -19.58 -7.91
CA ALA A 54 -6.61 -19.34 -8.14
C ALA A 54 -7.51 -20.32 -7.37
N ASN A 55 -7.12 -21.59 -7.28
CA ASN A 55 -7.84 -22.59 -6.49
C ASN A 55 -7.73 -22.32 -4.99
N ASP A 56 -6.53 -21.98 -4.49
CA ASP A 56 -6.31 -21.64 -3.09
C ASP A 56 -7.20 -20.45 -2.68
N LEU A 57 -7.30 -19.43 -3.55
CA LEU A 57 -8.18 -18.28 -3.32
C LEU A 57 -9.66 -18.65 -3.33
N ALA A 58 -10.08 -19.52 -4.25
CA ALA A 58 -11.46 -20.01 -4.30
C ALA A 58 -11.83 -20.87 -3.08
N ASP A 59 -10.88 -21.63 -2.54
CA ASP A 59 -11.09 -22.42 -1.33
C ASP A 59 -11.18 -21.53 -0.09
N VAL A 60 -10.34 -20.49 0.01
CA VAL A 60 -10.46 -19.45 1.05
C VAL A 60 -11.83 -18.76 0.98
N GLU A 61 -12.30 -18.40 -0.21
CA GLU A 61 -13.62 -17.77 -0.37
C GLU A 61 -14.75 -18.72 0.04
N ARG A 62 -14.67 -20.01 -0.33
CA ARG A 62 -15.65 -21.02 0.09
C ARG A 62 -15.64 -21.22 1.59
N ASP A 63 -14.47 -21.27 2.21
CA ASP A 63 -14.33 -21.43 3.66
C ASP A 63 -14.86 -20.19 4.39
N GLU A 64 -14.61 -18.99 3.88
CA GLU A 64 -15.20 -17.77 4.43
C GLU A 64 -16.73 -17.77 4.31
N ARG A 65 -17.28 -18.17 3.15
CA ARG A 65 -18.72 -18.33 2.94
C ARG A 65 -19.30 -19.40 3.88
N ARG A 66 -18.60 -20.51 4.11
CA ARG A 66 -19.00 -21.57 5.05
C ARG A 66 -18.99 -21.07 6.48
N VAL A 67 -17.94 -20.36 6.91
CA VAL A 67 -17.86 -19.75 8.25
C VAL A 67 -18.97 -18.73 8.44
N ARG A 68 -19.28 -17.91 7.43
CA ARG A 68 -20.42 -16.99 7.46
C ARG A 68 -21.76 -17.71 7.56
N ALA A 69 -21.95 -18.80 6.82
CA ALA A 69 -23.16 -19.62 6.88
C ALA A 69 -23.31 -20.32 8.24
N THR A 70 -22.24 -20.89 8.79
CA THR A 70 -22.25 -21.52 10.12
C THR A 70 -22.54 -20.49 11.21
N LYS A 71 -21.93 -19.31 11.16
CA LYS A 71 -22.23 -18.22 12.11
C LYS A 71 -23.69 -17.77 12.04
N ALA A 72 -24.27 -17.70 10.84
CA ALA A 72 -25.68 -17.34 10.67
C ALA A 72 -26.64 -18.42 11.19
N ILE A 73 -26.26 -19.70 11.10
CA ILE A 73 -27.03 -20.80 11.68
C ILE A 73 -26.88 -20.82 13.21
N GLU A 74 -25.68 -20.56 13.73
CA GLU A 74 -25.42 -20.51 15.17
C GLU A 74 -26.17 -19.36 15.85
N THR A 75 -26.24 -18.18 15.23
CA THR A 75 -27.08 -17.07 15.73
C THR A 75 -28.56 -17.43 15.73
N LYS A 76 -29.05 -18.06 14.66
CA LYS A 76 -30.46 -18.45 14.55
C LYS A 76 -30.84 -19.60 15.50
N ARG A 77 -29.90 -20.51 15.78
CA ARG A 77 -30.08 -21.58 16.77
C ARG A 77 -30.06 -21.01 18.18
N ARG A 78 -29.19 -20.05 18.49
CA ARG A 78 -29.14 -19.41 19.80
C ARG A 78 -30.41 -18.61 20.09
N GLU A 79 -30.98 -17.93 19.09
CA GLU A 79 -32.29 -17.28 19.20
C GLU A 79 -33.43 -18.29 19.41
N ALA A 80 -33.36 -19.50 18.84
CA ALA A 80 -34.38 -20.54 19.03
C ALA A 80 -34.21 -21.33 20.34
N ASP A 81 -32.97 -21.58 20.78
CA ASP A 81 -32.66 -22.25 22.06
C ASP A 81 -32.91 -21.27 23.24
N ASP A 82 -32.70 -19.96 23.09
CA ASP A 82 -33.04 -18.93 24.11
C ASP A 82 -34.57 -18.69 24.22
N GLU A 83 -35.38 -19.11 23.24
CA GLU A 83 -36.85 -19.02 23.30
C GLU A 83 -37.52 -20.28 23.91
N GLU A 84 -36.82 -21.42 24.01
CA GLU A 84 -37.35 -22.67 24.57
C GLU A 84 -36.89 -22.99 26.01
N ASP A 85 -35.91 -22.30 26.58
CA ASP A 85 -35.34 -22.60 27.93
C ASP A 85 -35.79 -21.64 29.06
N ASP A 86 -36.80 -20.81 28.84
CA ASP A 86 -37.32 -19.84 29.83
C ASP A 86 -38.25 -20.46 30.90
N LEU A 87 -38.19 -21.79 31.10
CA LEU A 87 -38.96 -22.51 32.12
C LEU A 87 -38.04 -23.41 32.96
N ASP A 88 -37.78 -22.97 34.20
CA ASP A 88 -37.10 -23.67 35.31
C ASP A 88 -35.58 -23.47 35.50
N GLU A 89 -35.13 -22.22 35.73
CA GLU A 89 -33.81 -21.98 36.35
C GLU A 89 -33.94 -21.41 37.79
N PRO A 90 -33.35 -22.05 38.83
CA PRO A 90 -33.43 -21.56 40.20
C PRO A 90 -32.61 -20.27 40.35
N PRO A 91 -33.06 -19.30 41.18
CA PRO A 91 -32.44 -17.98 41.23
C PRO A 91 -30.95 -18.08 41.60
N PRO A 92 -30.04 -17.55 40.77
CA PRO A 92 -28.62 -17.58 41.08
C PRO A 92 -28.33 -16.75 42.33
N GLY A 93 -27.61 -17.34 43.28
CA GLY A 93 -27.18 -16.64 44.48
C GLY A 93 -26.39 -15.36 44.17
N PRO A 94 -26.34 -14.40 45.12
CA PRO A 94 -25.83 -13.04 44.88
C PRO A 94 -24.34 -12.95 44.49
N ARG A 95 -23.60 -14.06 44.55
CA ARG A 95 -22.18 -14.15 44.16
C ARG A 95 -22.01 -14.56 42.70
N THR A 96 -22.83 -15.49 42.20
CA THR A 96 -22.78 -15.98 40.82
C THR A 96 -23.25 -14.92 39.83
N SER A 97 -24.28 -14.14 40.19
CA SER A 97 -24.74 -13.03 39.34
C SER A 97 -23.69 -11.94 39.17
N ARG A 98 -22.95 -11.61 40.25
CA ARG A 98 -21.87 -10.60 40.20
C ARG A 98 -20.70 -11.04 39.33
N ILE A 99 -20.36 -12.34 39.36
CA ILE A 99 -19.28 -12.90 38.55
C ILE A 99 -19.64 -12.83 37.06
N LEU A 100 -20.86 -13.24 36.69
CA LEU A 100 -21.34 -13.16 35.31
C LEU A 100 -21.39 -11.72 34.79
N LEU A 101 -21.82 -10.78 35.63
CA LEU A 101 -21.84 -9.35 35.29
C LEU A 101 -20.43 -8.79 35.02
N LEU A 102 -19.46 -9.15 35.87
CA LEU A 102 -18.07 -8.75 35.68
C LEU A 102 -17.47 -9.37 34.42
N LEU A 103 -17.76 -10.64 34.16
CA LEU A 103 -17.29 -11.34 32.96
C LEU A 103 -17.88 -10.74 31.68
N GLY A 104 -19.18 -10.45 31.68
CA GLY A 104 -19.85 -9.77 30.57
C GLY A 104 -19.29 -8.37 30.32
N LEU A 105 -19.08 -7.59 31.39
CA LEU A 105 -18.48 -6.26 31.28
C LEU A 105 -17.06 -6.32 30.70
N LEU A 106 -16.24 -7.28 31.15
CA LEU A 106 -14.87 -7.45 30.68
C LEU A 106 -14.81 -7.90 29.21
N ALA A 107 -15.74 -8.77 28.79
CA ALA A 107 -15.88 -9.16 27.38
C ALA A 107 -16.26 -7.97 26.49
N ILE A 108 -17.18 -7.11 26.93
CA ILE A 108 -17.58 -5.89 26.20
C ILE A 108 -16.39 -4.94 26.05
N VAL A 109 -15.62 -4.71 27.12
CA VAL A 109 -14.41 -3.86 27.08
C VAL A 109 -13.36 -4.44 26.14
N GLY A 110 -13.14 -5.76 26.19
CA GLY A 110 -12.20 -6.45 25.29
C GLY A 110 -12.61 -6.33 23.82
N LEU A 111 -13.90 -6.55 23.52
CA LEU A 111 -14.45 -6.41 22.16
C LEU A 111 -14.38 -4.96 21.66
N ALA A 112 -14.65 -3.98 22.53
CA ALA A 112 -14.52 -2.56 22.19
C ALA A 112 -13.06 -2.18 21.87
N GLY A 113 -12.10 -2.67 22.67
CA GLY A 113 -10.67 -2.47 22.41
C GLY A 113 -10.21 -3.13 21.10
N TRP A 114 -10.66 -4.36 20.84
CA TRP A 114 -10.35 -5.07 19.60
C TRP A 114 -10.97 -4.39 18.37
N ASN A 115 -12.20 -3.88 18.49
CA ASN A 115 -12.87 -3.12 17.44
C ASN A 115 -12.13 -1.82 17.13
N PHE A 116 -11.68 -1.10 18.17
CA PHE A 116 -10.87 0.10 18.00
C PHE A 116 -9.52 -0.21 17.31
N PHE A 117 -8.85 -1.29 17.69
CA PHE A 117 -7.62 -1.74 17.05
C PHE A 117 -7.81 -2.12 15.57
N LEU A 118 -8.90 -2.83 15.26
CA LEU A 118 -9.26 -3.17 13.88
C LEU A 118 -9.56 -1.93 13.04
N ARG A 119 -10.28 -0.94 13.59
CA ARG A 119 -10.55 0.33 12.91
C ARG A 119 -9.28 1.15 12.66
N ALA A 120 -8.38 1.21 13.64
CA ALA A 120 -7.09 1.87 13.48
C ALA A 120 -6.24 1.24 12.37
N ASN A 121 -6.22 -0.09 12.27
CA ASN A 121 -5.54 -0.78 11.18
C ASN A 121 -6.22 -0.59 9.81
N LEU A 122 -7.55 -0.47 9.79
CA LEU A 122 -8.30 -0.17 8.57
C LEU A 122 -7.97 1.22 8.03
N ASP A 123 -7.97 2.25 8.90
CA ASP A 123 -7.59 3.62 8.53
C ASP A 123 -6.12 3.70 8.07
N GLN A 124 -5.23 2.90 8.66
CA GLN A 124 -3.84 2.86 8.24
C GLN A 124 -3.65 2.19 6.88
N GLN A 125 -4.47 1.18 6.54
CA GLN A 125 -4.41 0.53 5.22
C GLN A 125 -5.03 1.39 4.11
N THR A 126 -6.14 2.08 4.37
CA THR A 126 -6.74 3.00 3.38
C THR A 126 -5.80 4.14 3.02
N THR A 127 -5.12 4.72 4.01
CA THR A 127 -4.11 5.78 3.79
C THR A 127 -2.95 5.30 2.90
N ASN A 128 -2.52 4.05 3.06
CA ASN A 128 -1.45 3.47 2.22
C ASN A 128 -1.92 3.19 0.79
N VAL A 129 -3.16 2.75 0.60
CA VAL A 129 -3.74 2.50 -0.73
C VAL A 129 -3.93 3.82 -1.47
N GLU A 130 -4.47 4.85 -0.81
CA GLU A 130 -4.60 6.20 -1.39
C GLU A 130 -3.23 6.77 -1.80
N GLY A 131 -2.21 6.62 -0.95
CA GLY A 131 -0.84 7.05 -1.28
C GLY A 131 -0.25 6.32 -2.49
N LEU A 132 -0.56 5.02 -2.65
CA LEU A 132 -0.12 4.22 -3.79
C LEU A 132 -0.86 4.57 -5.08
N GLU A 133 -2.16 4.83 -5.02
CA GLU A 133 -2.97 5.27 -6.16
C GLU A 133 -2.52 6.65 -6.64
N ILE A 134 -2.34 7.62 -5.74
CA ILE A 134 -1.82 8.95 -6.06
C ILE A 134 -0.40 8.85 -6.66
N THR A 135 0.46 8.00 -6.10
CA THR A 135 1.81 7.78 -6.64
C THR A 135 1.75 7.16 -8.04
N ARG A 136 0.86 6.19 -8.28
CA ARG A 136 0.66 5.57 -9.59
C ARG A 136 0.20 6.60 -10.61
N ASP A 137 -0.80 7.40 -10.28
CA ASP A 137 -1.38 8.39 -11.20
C ASP A 137 -0.36 9.49 -11.51
N LEU A 138 0.40 9.96 -10.52
CA LEU A 138 1.54 10.86 -10.73
C LEU A 138 2.61 10.23 -11.63
N LEU A 139 2.91 8.94 -11.48
CA LEU A 139 3.87 8.23 -12.34
C LEU A 139 3.37 8.02 -13.78
N LEU A 140 2.06 7.97 -13.99
CA LEU A 140 1.46 7.78 -15.32
C LEU A 140 1.25 9.11 -16.05
N ASP A 141 0.70 10.12 -15.36
CA ASP A 141 0.18 11.35 -15.99
C ASP A 141 0.96 12.63 -15.63
N GLY A 142 1.78 12.60 -14.57
CA GLY A 142 2.52 13.77 -14.09
C GLY A 142 3.66 14.20 -15.02
N LYS A 143 3.85 15.51 -15.19
CA LYS A 143 4.97 16.09 -15.94
C LYS A 143 6.29 15.81 -15.21
N ILE A 144 7.31 15.34 -15.95
CA ILE A 144 8.62 15.01 -15.38
C ILE A 144 9.55 16.22 -15.54
N ALA A 145 10.05 16.73 -14.43
CA ALA A 145 11.21 17.61 -14.43
C ALA A 145 12.42 16.82 -13.88
N VAL A 146 13.43 16.64 -14.73
CA VAL A 146 14.70 16.03 -14.34
C VAL A 146 15.63 17.14 -13.87
N TYR A 147 16.09 17.04 -12.62
CA TYR A 147 17.04 17.99 -12.04
C TYR A 147 18.37 17.30 -11.76
N GLU A 148 19.45 17.93 -12.21
CA GLU A 148 20.82 17.62 -11.80
C GLU A 148 21.19 18.47 -10.59
N SER A 149 21.82 17.84 -9.60
CA SER A 149 22.17 18.54 -8.35
C SER A 149 23.19 19.66 -8.64
N PRO A 150 22.95 20.90 -8.18
CA PRO A 150 23.88 22.01 -8.40
C PRO A 150 25.24 21.80 -7.71
N THR A 151 25.31 20.95 -6.70
CA THR A 151 26.55 20.65 -5.97
C THR A 151 27.34 19.48 -6.59
N GLY A 152 26.77 18.77 -7.57
CA GLY A 152 27.39 17.59 -8.18
C GLY A 152 27.62 16.41 -7.23
N GLN A 153 27.20 16.52 -5.96
CA GLN A 153 27.39 15.47 -4.94
C GLN A 153 26.35 14.35 -5.02
N LEU A 154 25.33 14.53 -5.84
CA LEU A 154 24.33 13.51 -6.13
C LEU A 154 24.40 13.19 -7.61
N GLU A 155 24.93 12.00 -7.93
CA GLU A 155 24.80 11.34 -9.24
C GLU A 155 23.38 10.79 -9.47
N GLY A 156 22.42 11.29 -8.68
CA GLY A 156 21.04 10.91 -8.66
C GLY A 156 20.22 11.60 -9.73
N ARG A 157 19.42 10.84 -10.47
CA ARG A 157 18.34 11.40 -11.28
C ARG A 157 17.24 11.85 -10.33
N THR A 158 17.07 13.16 -10.20
CA THR A 158 15.89 13.68 -9.52
C THR A 158 14.74 13.70 -10.49
N GLN A 159 13.64 13.02 -10.19
CA GLN A 159 12.39 13.19 -10.91
C GLN A 159 11.39 13.86 -9.98
N VAL A 160 11.01 15.08 -10.34
CA VAL A 160 9.87 15.75 -9.71
C VAL A 160 8.70 15.57 -10.65
N ARG A 161 7.66 14.89 -10.17
CA ARG A 161 6.36 14.82 -10.83
C ARG A 161 5.35 15.50 -9.96
N TYR A 162 4.42 16.23 -10.56
CA TYR A 162 3.44 16.96 -9.80
C TYR A 162 2.09 16.99 -10.50
N ASP A 163 1.07 17.13 -9.67
CA ASP A 163 -0.32 17.40 -9.98
C ASP A 163 -0.72 18.70 -9.25
N ASP A 164 -2.00 19.10 -9.31
CA ASP A 164 -2.48 20.32 -8.67
C ASP A 164 -2.28 20.29 -7.14
N ASP A 165 -2.43 19.12 -6.51
CA ASP A 165 -2.42 18.96 -5.05
C ASP A 165 -1.17 18.27 -4.47
N TYR A 166 -0.39 17.55 -5.28
CA TYR A 166 0.70 16.70 -4.79
C TYR A 166 1.95 16.79 -5.66
N VAL A 167 3.10 16.57 -5.01
CA VAL A 167 4.43 16.49 -5.63
C VAL A 167 5.06 15.16 -5.23
N LEU A 168 5.37 14.33 -6.22
CA LEU A 168 6.18 13.13 -6.07
C LEU A 168 7.65 13.48 -6.35
N LEU A 169 8.48 13.30 -5.32
CA LEU A 169 9.92 13.43 -5.41
C LEU A 169 10.55 12.03 -5.42
N VAL A 170 11.34 11.76 -6.46
CA VAL A 170 12.21 10.59 -6.52
C VAL A 170 13.65 11.06 -6.64
N LEU A 171 14.48 10.65 -5.68
CA LEU A 171 15.93 10.85 -5.68
C LEU A 171 16.60 9.48 -5.67
N ASP A 172 17.44 9.21 -6.65
CA ASP A 172 18.27 8.01 -6.72
C ASP A 172 19.74 8.35 -6.35
N GLY A 173 20.59 7.35 -6.11
CA GLY A 173 22.03 7.55 -5.89
C GLY A 173 22.40 8.16 -4.53
N LEU A 174 21.55 7.96 -3.52
CA LEU A 174 21.77 8.40 -2.14
C LEU A 174 22.56 7.35 -1.35
N ALA A 175 23.23 7.76 -0.27
CA ALA A 175 23.81 6.80 0.67
C ALA A 175 22.73 6.23 1.62
N GLY A 176 22.86 4.94 1.94
CA GLY A 176 21.86 4.09 2.61
C GLY A 176 21.35 4.54 3.98
N ASP A 177 22.11 5.37 4.66
CA ASP A 177 21.86 5.82 6.03
C ASP A 177 21.62 7.33 6.13
N GLU A 178 21.49 8.03 4.99
CA GLU A 178 21.23 9.46 5.00
C GLU A 178 19.81 9.80 5.47
N ARG A 179 19.69 10.95 6.12
CA ARG A 179 18.41 11.61 6.40
C ARG A 179 18.36 12.87 5.58
N LEU A 180 17.24 13.13 4.92
CA LEU A 180 17.05 14.33 4.12
C LEU A 180 15.87 15.13 4.67
N ALA A 181 16.05 16.44 4.79
CA ALA A 181 15.00 17.37 5.15
C ALA A 181 14.36 17.93 3.87
N VAL A 182 13.03 17.94 3.81
CA VAL A 182 12.28 18.42 2.65
C VAL A 182 11.46 19.65 3.01
N TYR A 183 11.66 20.72 2.23
CA TYR A 183 11.05 22.02 2.42
C TYR A 183 10.28 22.43 1.17
N GLN A 184 9.09 22.98 1.38
CA GLN A 184 8.35 23.69 0.36
C GLN A 184 8.50 25.19 0.60
N VAL A 185 8.84 25.95 -0.43
CA VAL A 185 9.08 27.39 -0.34
C VAL A 185 8.09 28.15 -1.20
N ASN A 186 7.34 29.04 -0.57
CA ASN A 186 6.35 29.88 -1.20
C ASN A 186 7.01 31.04 -1.96
N ALA A 187 6.31 31.65 -2.92
CA ALA A 187 6.81 32.81 -3.67
C ALA A 187 7.37 33.98 -2.81
N PRO A 188 6.82 34.29 -1.61
CA PRO A 188 7.41 35.29 -0.70
C PRO A 188 8.57 34.77 0.18
N GLY A 189 9.05 33.54 -0.04
CA GLY A 189 10.13 32.92 0.75
C GLY A 189 9.68 32.24 2.03
N GLY A 190 8.38 32.17 2.30
CA GLY A 190 7.84 31.42 3.44
C GLY A 190 8.15 29.92 3.28
N VAL A 191 8.73 29.32 4.32
CA VAL A 191 9.11 27.91 4.36
C VAL A 191 7.99 27.11 5.04
N VAL A 192 7.60 26.02 4.40
CA VAL A 192 6.73 24.99 4.95
C VAL A 192 7.53 23.71 5.01
N GLU A 193 7.95 23.32 6.21
CA GLU A 193 8.65 22.06 6.41
C GLU A 193 7.69 20.90 6.18
N THR A 194 8.12 19.95 5.35
CA THR A 194 7.38 18.71 5.09
C THR A 194 7.87 17.56 5.99
N GLY A 195 9.09 17.68 6.52
CA GLY A 195 9.67 16.81 7.53
C GLY A 195 11.00 16.18 7.10
N VAL A 196 11.58 15.40 8.02
CA VAL A 196 12.79 14.60 7.79
C VAL A 196 12.39 13.22 7.34
N GLN A 197 12.99 12.76 6.23
CA GLN A 197 12.72 11.45 5.68
C GLN A 197 14.00 10.61 5.67
N PRO A 198 13.95 9.36 6.17
CA PRO A 198 15.04 8.43 6.00
C PRO A 198 15.13 8.01 4.53
N VAL A 199 16.34 7.89 4.02
CA VAL A 199 16.57 7.27 2.71
C VAL A 199 16.36 5.75 2.84
N ASN A 200 15.71 5.13 1.86
CA ASN A 200 15.50 3.69 1.83
C ASN A 200 16.49 3.05 0.86
N GLY A 201 17.66 2.66 1.37
CA GLY A 201 18.76 2.17 0.53
C GLY A 201 19.34 3.32 -0.30
N ASP A 202 19.44 3.16 -1.61
CA ASP A 202 20.00 4.18 -2.50
C ASP A 202 18.97 5.19 -3.02
N ARG A 203 17.73 5.10 -2.56
CA ARG A 203 16.60 5.85 -3.11
C ARG A 203 15.73 6.47 -2.04
N LEU A 204 15.33 7.72 -2.26
CA LEU A 204 14.26 8.39 -1.54
C LEU A 204 13.07 8.57 -2.47
N THR A 205 11.90 8.08 -2.05
CA THR A 205 10.62 8.35 -2.72
C THR A 205 9.69 9.00 -1.72
N LEU A 206 9.27 10.22 -2.01
CA LEU A 206 8.43 11.00 -1.12
C LEU A 206 7.26 11.60 -1.88
N LEU A 207 6.05 11.33 -1.38
CA LEU A 207 4.85 12.02 -1.81
C LEU A 207 4.58 13.17 -0.85
N VAL A 208 4.57 14.39 -1.37
CA VAL A 208 4.41 15.62 -0.60
C VAL A 208 3.13 16.31 -1.04
N ARG A 209 2.26 16.67 -0.10
CA ARG A 209 1.12 17.54 -0.40
C ARG A 209 1.62 18.95 -0.71
N ARG A 210 1.22 19.49 -1.86
CA ARG A 210 1.61 20.83 -2.29
C ARG A 210 0.92 21.87 -1.39
N ALA A 211 1.71 22.70 -0.72
CA ALA A 211 1.16 23.83 0.02
C ALA A 211 0.68 24.91 -0.97
N GLN A 212 -0.26 25.76 -0.54
CA GLN A 212 -0.75 26.85 -1.40
C GLN A 212 0.38 27.85 -1.69
N ASN A 213 0.48 28.30 -2.94
CA ASN A 213 1.47 29.27 -3.42
C ASN A 213 2.93 28.82 -3.31
N VAL A 214 3.19 27.51 -3.27
CA VAL A 214 4.54 26.96 -3.33
C VAL A 214 5.11 27.15 -4.74
N SER A 215 6.30 27.75 -4.77
CA SER A 215 7.04 28.02 -6.00
C SER A 215 8.29 27.17 -6.13
N ARG A 216 8.80 26.60 -5.03
CA ARG A 216 10.01 25.77 -5.03
C ARG A 216 9.92 24.62 -4.03
N LEU A 217 10.58 23.53 -4.36
CA LEU A 217 10.86 22.40 -3.46
C LEU A 217 12.37 22.37 -3.20
N ILE A 218 12.77 22.38 -1.93
CA ILE A 218 14.17 22.32 -1.53
C ILE A 218 14.38 21.07 -0.68
N VAL A 219 15.40 20.29 -1.02
CA VAL A 219 15.83 19.15 -0.23
C VAL A 219 17.22 19.44 0.28
N THR A 220 17.45 19.24 1.58
CA THR A 220 18.75 19.45 2.19
C THR A 220 19.20 18.23 2.97
N ARG A 221 20.51 18.09 3.10
CA ARG A 221 21.13 17.20 4.07
C ARG A 221 21.31 17.99 5.38
N PRO A 222 20.62 17.65 6.48
CA PRO A 222 20.83 18.28 7.77
C PRO A 222 22.26 18.05 8.25
N ARG A 223 22.86 19.05 8.90
CA ARG A 223 24.13 18.86 9.61
C ARG A 223 23.86 18.15 10.93
N GLU A 224 24.81 17.34 11.40
CA GLU A 224 24.66 16.48 12.59
C GLU A 224 24.20 17.25 13.85
N ASP A 225 24.51 18.55 13.93
CA ASP A 225 24.21 19.40 15.09
C ASP A 225 23.06 20.41 14.86
N GLU A 226 22.41 20.38 13.70
CA GLU A 226 21.47 21.44 13.29
C GLU A 226 20.02 21.05 13.61
N GLN A 227 19.43 21.80 14.54
CA GLN A 227 18.06 21.58 14.97
C GLN A 227 17.12 22.20 13.93
N LEU A 228 16.51 21.32 13.13
CA LEU A 228 15.64 21.70 12.02
C LEU A 228 14.53 22.64 12.49
N SER A 229 14.56 23.84 11.94
CA SER A 229 13.52 24.85 12.15
C SER A 229 12.62 24.92 10.92
N PRO A 230 11.29 24.91 11.07
CA PRO A 230 10.38 25.08 9.94
C PRO A 230 10.42 26.49 9.35
N ALA A 231 11.08 27.45 10.03
CA ALA A 231 11.14 28.85 9.59
C ALA A 231 12.24 29.12 8.55
N GLU A 232 13.28 28.28 8.48
CA GLU A 232 14.45 28.52 7.63
C GLU A 232 14.97 27.22 7.01
N VAL A 233 15.41 27.30 5.76
CA VAL A 233 16.06 26.17 5.07
C VAL A 233 17.46 26.00 5.65
N GLN A 234 17.69 24.86 6.30
CA GLN A 234 18.95 24.53 6.98
C GLN A 234 19.64 23.33 6.33
N GLY A 235 20.97 23.23 6.51
CA GLY A 235 21.77 22.16 5.92
C GLY A 235 22.29 22.43 4.49
N VAL A 236 22.83 21.38 3.87
CA VAL A 236 23.42 21.46 2.52
C VAL A 236 22.33 21.18 1.49
N THR A 237 22.04 22.16 0.64
CA THR A 237 21.06 21.99 -0.44
C THR A 237 21.51 20.91 -1.42
N VAL A 238 20.69 19.88 -1.50
CA VAL A 238 20.82 18.72 -2.36
C VAL A 238 20.00 18.91 -3.65
N LEU A 239 18.79 19.47 -3.51
CA LEU A 239 17.88 19.77 -4.59
C LEU A 239 17.25 21.15 -4.38
N ASN A 240 17.08 21.89 -5.47
CA ASN A 240 16.25 23.09 -5.52
C ASN A 240 15.46 23.09 -6.83
N ALA A 241 14.22 22.61 -6.78
CA ALA A 241 13.34 22.48 -7.93
C ALA A 241 12.32 23.62 -7.96
N LEU A 242 12.10 24.21 -9.13
CA LEU A 242 11.02 25.18 -9.35
C LEU A 242 9.73 24.42 -9.65
N LEU A 243 8.65 24.73 -8.93
CA LEU A 243 7.32 24.20 -9.21
C LEU A 243 6.60 25.22 -10.08
N SER A 244 6.45 24.92 -11.37
CA SER A 244 5.73 25.76 -12.35
C SER A 244 4.27 25.35 -12.50
#